data_AF-A0A1I6IME1-F1
#
_entry.id   AF-A0A1I6IME1-F1
#
_cell.length_a   1.000
_cell.length_b   1.000
_cell.length_c   1.000
_cell.angle_alpha   90.00
_cell.angle_beta   90.00
_cell.angle_gamma   90.00
#
_symmetry.space_group_name_H-M   'P 1'
#
loop_
_entity.id
_entity.type
_entity.pdbx_description
1 polymer ?
#
loop_
_entity_poly.entity_id
_entity_poly.type
_entity_poly.pdbx_seq_one_letter_code
_entity_poly.pdbx_strand_id
1 'polypeptide(L)'
;MSLAITHFAFGAAVTMLVVTFLAPRLRFPRTVSVLGGIWAMVPDAHHVSPAYTEFFRSIQESVYANVFWAHGYLDTLDPADTNEAALVAIAFFLVATVVAETAEYYFETGVQRRFGREARAQATVSSLGGTFATRESRVTGSFSRLGVGALLRTVRLVGGLLAVVGGVGLHYLLFRTGSYLGLFAGVGALLELVGAVTLLEDPAVTRWTDEHLSPWVRDGARAGVVVAACLLALPLVFSLSTPTPLAVLNAAVGGLLVLTAVRL
;
A
#
# COMPACT_ATOMS: atom_id res chain seq x y z
N MET A 1 4.51 18.70 18.80
CA MET A 1 3.18 18.05 18.93
C MET A 1 2.64 17.59 17.58
N SER A 2 2.79 18.36 16.49
CA SER A 2 2.34 17.94 15.14
C SER A 2 3.14 16.73 14.62
N LEU A 3 4.39 16.59 15.04
CA LEU A 3 5.35 15.58 14.62
C LEU A 3 4.96 14.19 15.14
N ALA A 4 4.51 14.08 16.39
CA ALA A 4 3.92 12.86 16.92
C ALA A 4 2.69 12.38 16.13
N ILE A 5 1.82 13.31 15.73
CA ILE A 5 0.65 13.01 14.88
C ILE A 5 1.11 12.57 13.49
N THR A 6 2.10 13.26 12.92
CA THR A 6 2.70 12.94 11.62
C THR A 6 3.26 11.52 11.61
N HIS A 7 4.07 11.15 12.60
CA HIS A 7 4.64 9.81 12.75
C HIS A 7 3.56 8.75 12.93
N PHE A 8 2.59 9.00 13.82
CA PHE A 8 1.50 8.06 14.04
C PHE A 8 0.71 7.81 12.74
N ALA A 9 0.25 8.87 12.09
CA ALA A 9 -0.58 8.77 10.90
C ALA A 9 0.19 8.10 9.75
N PHE A 10 1.45 8.49 9.53
CA PHE A 10 2.30 7.88 8.51
C PHE A 10 2.56 6.39 8.80
N GLY A 11 2.99 6.05 10.02
CA GLY A 11 3.25 4.68 10.42
C GLY A 11 2.01 3.79 10.34
N ALA A 12 0.85 4.31 10.75
CA ALA A 12 -0.42 3.61 10.65
C ALA A 12 -0.83 3.39 9.19
N ALA A 13 -0.65 4.40 8.33
CA ALA A 13 -0.96 4.32 6.90
C ALA A 13 -0.10 3.28 6.19
N VAL A 14 1.22 3.33 6.36
CA VAL A 14 2.12 2.37 5.71
C VAL A 14 1.88 0.96 6.24
N THR A 15 1.70 0.79 7.54
CA THR A 15 1.36 -0.52 8.12
C THR A 15 0.04 -1.06 7.58
N MET A 16 -0.96 -0.19 7.41
CA MET A 16 -2.24 -0.59 6.82
C MET A 16 -2.05 -1.11 5.39
N LEU A 17 -1.35 -0.36 4.54
CA LEU A 17 -1.08 -0.77 3.16
C LEU A 17 -0.29 -2.09 3.12
N VAL A 18 0.74 -2.23 3.95
CA VAL A 18 1.53 -3.47 4.06
C VAL A 18 0.64 -4.64 4.46
N VAL A 19 -0.18 -4.50 5.49
CA VAL A 19 -1.04 -5.60 5.94
C VAL A 19 -2.10 -5.94 4.88
N THR A 20 -2.71 -4.93 4.26
CA THR A 20 -3.70 -5.12 3.20
C THR A 20 -3.14 -5.91 2.02
N PHE A 21 -1.96 -5.53 1.51
CA PHE A 21 -1.45 -6.08 0.27
C PHE A 21 -0.49 -7.27 0.46
N LEU A 22 0.31 -7.29 1.53
CA LEU A 22 1.30 -8.34 1.78
C LEU A 22 0.83 -9.39 2.79
N ALA A 23 -0.09 -9.05 3.69
CA ALA A 23 -0.64 -9.97 4.69
C ALA A 23 -2.18 -10.03 4.69
N PRO A 24 -2.85 -10.24 3.54
CA PRO A 24 -4.32 -10.17 3.42
C PRO A 24 -5.09 -11.21 4.25
N ARG A 25 -4.39 -12.17 4.87
CA ARG A 25 -4.97 -13.20 5.74
C ARG A 25 -4.94 -12.83 7.23
N LEU A 26 -4.37 -11.69 7.58
CA LEU A 26 -4.25 -11.24 8.96
C LEU A 26 -5.64 -10.88 9.51
N ARG A 27 -5.99 -11.38 10.70
CA ARG A 27 -7.36 -11.28 11.25
C ARG A 27 -7.73 -9.88 11.74
N PHE A 28 -6.74 -9.11 12.18
CA PHE A 28 -6.93 -7.80 12.81
C PHE A 28 -6.12 -6.70 12.11
N PRO A 29 -6.34 -6.47 10.80
CA PRO A 29 -5.50 -5.56 10.02
C PRO A 29 -5.56 -4.12 10.51
N ARG A 30 -6.75 -3.66 10.93
CA ARG A 30 -6.95 -2.34 11.54
C ARG A 30 -6.19 -2.20 12.87
N THR A 31 -6.23 -3.21 13.73
CA THR A 31 -5.48 -3.22 15.00
C THR A 31 -3.98 -3.19 14.74
N VAL A 32 -3.49 -3.97 13.77
CA VAL A 32 -2.07 -3.96 13.40
C VAL A 32 -1.66 -2.61 12.81
N SER A 33 -2.50 -1.95 12.02
CA SER A 33 -2.26 -0.58 11.56
C SER A 33 -2.09 0.40 12.72
N VAL A 34 -2.98 0.37 13.72
CA VAL A 34 -2.85 1.21 14.92
C VAL A 34 -1.55 0.90 15.69
N LEU A 35 -1.20 -0.37 15.85
CA LEU A 35 0.08 -0.76 16.45
C LEU A 35 1.28 -0.27 15.64
N GLY A 36 1.15 -0.21 14.31
CA GLY A 36 2.13 0.37 13.41
C GLY A 36 2.31 1.89 13.59
N GLY A 37 1.21 2.60 13.84
CA GLY A 37 1.25 4.02 14.23
C GLY A 37 1.93 4.20 15.59
N ILE A 38 1.58 3.38 16.60
CA ILE A 38 2.24 3.41 17.92
C ILE A 38 3.73 3.10 17.78
N TRP A 39 4.10 2.14 16.93
CA TRP A 39 5.49 1.81 16.62
C TRP A 39 6.25 3.02 16.07
N ALA A 40 5.67 3.76 15.13
CA ALA A 40 6.29 4.98 14.59
C ALA A 40 6.53 6.07 15.66
N MET A 41 5.72 6.09 16.72
CA MET A 41 5.84 7.05 17.83
C MET A 41 6.85 6.64 18.92
N VAL A 42 7.46 5.46 18.85
CA VAL A 42 8.37 5.00 19.91
C VAL A 42 9.54 5.97 20.17
N PRO A 43 10.21 6.54 19.16
CA PRO A 43 11.27 7.54 19.40
C PRO A 43 10.74 8.83 20.08
N ASP A 44 9.49 9.21 19.83
CA ASP A 44 8.82 10.38 20.44
C ASP A 44 8.46 10.17 21.92
N ALA A 45 8.60 8.95 22.46
CA ALA A 45 8.19 8.65 23.83
C ALA A 45 8.94 9.49 24.89
N HIS A 46 10.12 10.04 24.56
CA HIS A 46 10.87 10.94 25.41
C HIS A 46 10.11 12.25 25.72
N HIS A 47 9.14 12.65 24.89
CA HIS A 47 8.31 13.84 25.13
C HIS A 47 7.25 13.64 26.22
N VAL A 48 6.86 12.39 26.50
CA VAL A 48 5.75 12.08 27.42
C VAL A 48 6.19 11.33 28.68
N SER A 49 7.33 10.64 28.63
CA SER A 49 7.83 9.86 29.76
C SER A 49 9.18 10.38 30.27
N PRO A 50 9.21 11.04 31.45
CA PRO A 50 10.45 11.55 32.01
C PRO A 50 11.40 10.45 32.49
N ALA A 51 10.89 9.24 32.75
CA ALA A 51 11.64 8.13 33.36
C ALA A 51 12.70 7.52 32.43
N TYR A 52 12.62 7.76 31.11
CA TYR A 52 13.50 7.13 30.11
C TYR A 52 13.90 8.09 28.98
N THR A 53 13.89 9.40 29.24
CA THR A 53 14.15 10.45 28.24
C THR A 53 15.45 10.22 27.47
N GLU A 54 16.55 9.94 28.19
CA GLU A 54 17.87 9.70 27.60
C GLU A 54 17.90 8.49 26.66
N PHE A 55 17.23 7.41 27.05
CA PHE A 55 17.16 6.20 26.24
C PHE A 55 16.41 6.45 24.93
N PHE A 56 15.21 7.01 24.99
CA PHE A 56 14.40 7.27 23.79
C PHE A 56 15.03 8.33 22.89
N ARG A 57 15.64 9.37 23.47
CA ARG A 57 16.40 10.39 22.72
C ARG A 57 17.60 9.77 21.99
N SER A 58 18.32 8.85 22.63
CA SER A 58 19.41 8.13 21.98
C SER A 58 18.95 7.27 20.80
N ILE A 59 17.72 6.73 20.85
CA ILE A 59 17.12 6.01 19.72
C ILE A 59 16.76 6.98 18.60
N GLN A 60 16.09 8.09 18.92
CA GLN A 60 15.65 9.09 17.95
C GLN A 60 16.84 9.73 17.20
N GLU A 61 17.92 10.05 17.90
CA GLU A 61 19.13 10.63 17.31
C GLU A 61 19.95 9.61 16.49
N SER A 62 19.60 8.32 16.54
CA SER A 62 20.34 7.25 15.87
C SER A 62 19.81 6.92 14.46
N VAL A 63 20.64 6.26 13.66
CA VAL A 63 20.22 5.68 12.36
C VAL A 63 19.09 4.65 12.51
N TYR A 64 18.93 4.06 13.69
CA TYR A 64 17.89 3.08 13.98
C TYR A 64 16.50 3.69 14.14
N ALA A 65 16.38 5.02 14.32
CA ALA A 65 15.10 5.72 14.31
C ALA A 65 14.31 5.41 13.03
N ASN A 66 14.99 5.21 11.89
CA ASN A 66 14.33 4.91 10.63
C ASN A 66 13.65 3.53 10.55
N VAL A 67 13.92 2.62 11.49
CA VAL A 67 13.18 1.36 11.63
C VAL A 67 11.73 1.60 12.10
N PHE A 68 11.48 2.74 12.75
CA PHE A 68 10.16 3.18 13.20
C PHE A 68 9.46 3.97 12.09
N TRP A 69 9.32 3.35 10.91
CA TRP A 69 8.70 3.97 9.72
C TRP A 69 9.39 5.23 9.22
N ALA A 70 10.72 5.18 9.06
CA ALA A 70 11.53 6.31 8.58
C ALA A 70 11.42 7.56 9.46
N HIS A 71 11.28 7.38 10.78
CA HIS A 71 11.10 8.46 11.75
C HIS A 71 12.14 9.59 11.61
N GLY A 72 13.43 9.26 11.70
CA GLY A 72 14.49 10.28 11.59
C GLY A 72 14.50 11.00 10.24
N TYR A 73 14.02 10.35 9.17
CA TYR A 73 13.84 11.00 7.88
C TYR A 73 12.69 12.02 7.90
N LEU A 74 11.55 11.67 8.50
CA LEU A 74 10.42 12.59 8.64
C LEU A 74 10.80 13.83 9.47
N ASP A 75 11.58 13.65 10.54
CA ASP A 75 12.16 14.76 11.33
C ASP A 75 13.01 15.70 10.46
N THR A 76 13.80 15.17 9.53
CA THR A 76 14.60 16.02 8.62
C THR A 76 13.77 16.73 7.56
N LEU A 77 12.61 16.18 7.18
CA LEU A 77 11.72 16.79 6.21
C LEU A 77 10.91 17.95 6.79
N ASP A 78 10.55 17.85 8.08
CA ASP A 78 9.82 18.89 8.79
C ASP A 78 10.43 19.20 10.17
N PRO A 79 11.62 19.83 10.21
CA PRO A 79 12.29 20.15 11.46
C PRO A 79 11.55 21.21 12.29
N ALA A 80 10.57 21.89 11.70
CA ALA A 80 9.80 22.95 12.34
C ALA A 80 8.48 22.47 12.98
N ASP A 81 8.16 21.17 12.88
CA ASP A 81 6.95 20.60 13.50
C ASP A 81 5.67 21.31 13.02
N THR A 82 5.54 21.48 11.70
CA THR A 82 4.48 22.26 11.05
C THR A 82 3.15 21.52 11.04
N ASN A 83 2.03 22.25 11.14
CA ASN A 83 0.69 21.66 11.07
C ASN A 83 0.38 21.10 9.66
N GLU A 84 1.02 21.65 8.64
CA GLU A 84 0.92 21.25 7.24
C GLU A 84 1.41 19.81 7.05
N ALA A 85 2.53 19.43 7.66
CA ALA A 85 3.04 18.06 7.59
C ALA A 85 2.08 17.06 8.25
N ALA A 86 1.55 17.39 9.43
CA ALA A 86 0.53 16.55 10.08
C ALA A 86 -0.73 16.41 9.22
N LEU A 87 -1.20 17.51 8.61
CA LEU A 87 -2.36 17.47 7.73
C LEU A 87 -2.13 16.53 6.53
N VAL A 88 -0.94 16.60 5.91
CA VAL A 88 -0.56 15.72 4.80
C VAL A 88 -0.48 14.26 5.25
N ALA A 89 0.11 13.97 6.42
CA ALA A 89 0.19 12.62 6.95
C ALA A 89 -1.20 12.03 7.30
N ILE A 90 -2.10 12.85 7.86
CA ILE A 90 -3.50 12.46 8.10
C ILE A 90 -4.22 12.20 6.77
N ALA A 91 -4.06 13.08 5.78
CA ALA A 91 -4.65 12.87 4.46
C ALA A 91 -4.15 11.57 3.82
N PHE A 92 -2.85 11.28 3.93
CA PHE A 92 -2.27 10.02 3.48
C PHE A 92 -2.85 8.81 4.22
N PHE A 93 -3.03 8.90 5.55
CA PHE A 93 -3.67 7.85 6.33
C PHE A 93 -5.13 7.60 5.94
N LEU A 94 -5.91 8.66 5.68
CA LEU A 94 -7.28 8.53 5.20
C LEU A 94 -7.34 7.86 3.83
N VAL A 95 -6.47 8.26 2.91
CA VAL A 95 -6.36 7.63 1.59
C VAL A 95 -5.98 6.16 1.72
N ALA A 96 -4.98 5.83 2.55
CA ALA A 96 -4.58 4.45 2.83
C ALA A 96 -5.74 3.62 3.39
N THR A 97 -6.56 4.22 4.27
CA THR A 97 -7.76 3.59 4.83
C THR A 97 -8.79 3.29 3.75
N VAL A 98 -9.12 4.26 2.90
CA VAL A 98 -10.06 4.04 1.79
C VAL A 98 -9.56 2.94 0.85
N VAL A 99 -8.27 2.95 0.51
CA VAL A 99 -7.64 1.91 -0.33
C VAL A 99 -7.74 0.54 0.35
N ALA A 100 -7.42 0.45 1.63
CA ALA A 100 -7.42 -0.79 2.40
C ALA A 100 -8.83 -1.37 2.55
N GLU A 101 -9.81 -0.56 2.92
CA GLU A 101 -11.20 -1.00 3.02
C GLU A 101 -11.76 -1.44 1.67
N THR A 102 -11.39 -0.71 0.61
CA THR A 102 -11.78 -1.09 -0.74
C THR A 102 -11.17 -2.43 -1.14
N ALA A 103 -9.87 -2.61 -0.90
CA ALA A 103 -9.19 -3.88 -1.13
C ALA A 103 -9.82 -5.03 -0.33
N GLU A 104 -10.11 -4.84 0.97
CA GLU A 104 -10.78 -5.85 1.80
C GLU A 104 -12.15 -6.24 1.26
N TYR A 105 -12.94 -5.25 0.84
CA TYR A 105 -14.27 -5.46 0.28
C TYR A 105 -14.22 -6.31 -1.01
N TYR A 106 -13.19 -6.10 -1.85
CA TYR A 106 -13.11 -6.74 -3.16
C TYR A 106 -12.29 -8.03 -3.21
N PHE A 107 -11.29 -8.21 -2.35
CA PHE A 107 -10.49 -9.44 -2.33
C PHE A 107 -11.16 -10.62 -1.62
N GLU A 108 -12.41 -10.45 -1.16
CA GLU A 108 -13.20 -11.41 -0.38
C GLU A 108 -12.31 -12.10 0.66
N THR A 109 -12.10 -11.44 1.80
CA THR A 109 -11.34 -12.05 2.89
C THR A 109 -11.91 -13.44 3.22
N GLY A 110 -11.05 -14.37 3.66
CA GLY A 110 -11.49 -15.75 3.96
C GLY A 110 -12.68 -15.82 4.93
N VAL A 111 -12.86 -14.78 5.75
CA VAL A 111 -14.00 -14.57 6.65
C VAL A 111 -15.30 -14.34 5.86
N GLN A 112 -15.32 -13.43 4.88
CA GLN A 112 -16.48 -13.21 4.02
C GLN A 112 -16.81 -14.44 3.17
N ARG A 113 -15.81 -15.17 2.68
CA ARG A 113 -16.05 -16.46 1.98
C ARG A 113 -16.68 -17.50 2.89
N ARG A 114 -16.27 -17.55 4.16
CA ARG A 114 -16.83 -18.46 5.15
C ARG A 114 -18.27 -18.11 5.48
N PHE A 115 -18.56 -16.85 5.79
CA PHE A 115 -19.94 -16.40 6.01
C PHE A 115 -20.83 -16.59 4.77
N GLY A 116 -20.30 -16.34 3.57
CA GLY A 116 -21.02 -16.61 2.33
C GLY A 116 -21.31 -18.10 2.12
N ARG A 117 -20.37 -18.99 2.49
CA ARG A 117 -20.59 -20.45 2.45
C ARG A 117 -21.60 -20.89 3.50
N GLU A 118 -21.50 -20.39 4.72
CA GLU A 118 -22.41 -20.70 5.83
C GLU A 118 -23.83 -20.21 5.54
N ALA A 119 -23.98 -18.99 5.00
CA ALA A 119 -25.26 -18.46 4.56
C ALA A 119 -25.88 -19.28 3.42
N ARG A 120 -25.08 -19.73 2.43
CA ARG A 120 -25.56 -20.63 1.36
C ARG A 120 -25.94 -22.01 1.90
N ALA A 121 -25.17 -22.54 2.86
CA ALA A 121 -25.47 -23.81 3.51
C ALA A 121 -26.78 -23.73 4.30
N GLN A 122 -26.98 -22.66 5.08
CA GLN A 122 -28.24 -22.39 5.78
C GLN A 122 -29.42 -22.24 4.79
N ALA A 123 -29.25 -21.47 3.72
CA ALA A 123 -30.29 -21.31 2.69
C ALA A 123 -30.67 -22.66 2.03
N THR A 124 -29.69 -23.54 1.80
CA THR A 124 -29.92 -24.88 1.23
C THR A 124 -30.73 -25.74 2.22
N VAL A 125 -30.36 -25.73 3.50
CA VAL A 125 -31.07 -26.46 4.55
C VAL A 125 -32.51 -25.94 4.73
N SER A 126 -32.71 -24.62 4.70
CA SER A 126 -34.05 -24.02 4.75
C SER A 126 -34.90 -24.36 3.53
N SER A 127 -34.31 -24.52 2.34
CA SER A 127 -35.04 -24.90 1.12
C SER A 127 -35.51 -26.35 1.09
N LEU A 128 -34.84 -27.24 1.83
CA LEU A 128 -35.23 -28.65 1.99
C LEU A 128 -36.33 -28.83 3.06
N GLY A 129 -36.56 -27.82 3.90
CA GLY A 129 -37.42 -27.90 5.08
C GLY A 129 -38.89 -27.52 4.89
N GLY A 130 -39.34 -26.99 3.75
CA GLY A 130 -40.77 -26.71 3.62
C GLY A 130 -41.20 -25.90 2.41
N THR A 131 -42.09 -26.51 1.63
CA THR A 131 -43.06 -25.89 0.74
C THR A 131 -43.94 -24.86 1.46
N PHE A 132 -43.45 -23.64 1.62
CA PHE A 132 -44.30 -22.45 1.70
C PHE A 132 -43.70 -21.38 0.79
N ALA A 133 -44.11 -21.43 -0.47
CA ALA A 133 -43.83 -20.41 -1.46
C ALA A 133 -44.60 -19.13 -1.09
N THR A 134 -44.04 -18.29 -0.23
CA THR A 134 -44.39 -16.87 -0.23
C THR A 134 -43.71 -16.25 -1.44
N ARG A 135 -44.54 -15.93 -2.42
CA ARG A 135 -44.25 -15.14 -3.61
C ARG A 135 -43.95 -13.70 -3.21
N GLU A 136 -42.87 -13.47 -2.46
CA GLU A 136 -42.38 -12.13 -2.13
C GLU A 136 -41.34 -11.68 -3.17
N SER A 137 -41.82 -10.75 -4.01
CA SER A 137 -41.06 -9.62 -4.56
C SER A 137 -39.62 -9.89 -5.00
N ARG A 138 -39.53 -10.43 -6.21
CA ARG A 138 -38.40 -10.26 -7.14
C ARG A 138 -38.25 -8.77 -7.53
N VAL A 139 -37.91 -7.90 -6.57
CA VAL A 139 -37.65 -6.45 -6.77
C VAL A 139 -36.26 -6.05 -6.23
N THR A 140 -35.56 -6.93 -5.53
CA THR A 140 -34.18 -6.71 -5.12
C THR A 140 -33.22 -7.35 -6.13
N GLY A 141 -32.47 -6.55 -6.89
CA GLY A 141 -31.25 -7.07 -7.51
C GLY A 141 -30.71 -6.43 -8.78
N SER A 142 -31.35 -5.41 -9.36
CA SER A 142 -30.79 -4.72 -10.54
C SER A 142 -29.99 -3.47 -10.17
N PHE A 143 -30.38 -2.74 -9.12
CA PHE A 143 -29.76 -1.47 -8.73
C PHE A 143 -28.38 -1.57 -8.06
N SER A 144 -27.95 -2.75 -7.59
CA SER A 144 -26.65 -2.89 -6.89
C SER A 144 -25.49 -3.32 -7.78
N ARG A 145 -25.73 -3.84 -9.01
CA ARG A 145 -24.63 -4.33 -9.87
C ARG A 145 -23.99 -3.24 -10.73
N LEU A 146 -24.76 -2.23 -11.14
CA LEU A 146 -24.26 -1.13 -11.96
C LEU A 146 -23.40 -0.13 -11.17
N GLY A 147 -23.69 0.11 -9.89
CA GLY A 147 -22.93 1.02 -9.04
C GLY A 147 -21.61 0.42 -8.53
N VAL A 148 -21.61 -0.84 -8.12
CA VAL A 148 -20.44 -1.49 -7.52
C VAL A 148 -19.29 -1.68 -8.52
N GLY A 149 -19.62 -1.99 -9.78
CA GLY A 149 -18.62 -2.12 -10.86
C GLY A 149 -17.97 -0.79 -11.26
N ALA A 150 -18.74 0.31 -11.24
CA ALA A 150 -18.21 1.64 -11.50
C ALA A 150 -17.31 2.12 -10.34
N LEU A 151 -17.75 1.90 -9.10
CA LEU A 151 -16.95 2.24 -7.91
C LEU A 151 -15.63 1.47 -7.87
N LEU A 152 -15.67 0.16 -8.17
CA LEU A 152 -14.52 -0.72 -8.33
C LEU A 152 -13.45 -0.10 -9.23
N ARG A 153 -13.89 0.28 -10.42
CA ARG A 153 -13.05 0.86 -11.45
C ARG A 153 -12.44 2.17 -10.96
N THR A 154 -13.26 3.05 -10.37
CA THR A 154 -12.78 4.34 -9.86
C THR A 154 -11.71 4.14 -8.79
N VAL A 155 -11.91 3.26 -7.81
CA VAL A 155 -10.90 3.06 -6.75
C VAL A 155 -9.63 2.44 -7.30
N ARG A 156 -9.74 1.47 -8.20
CA ARG A 156 -8.57 0.86 -8.85
C ARG A 156 -7.76 1.90 -9.63
N LEU A 157 -8.44 2.75 -10.40
CA LEU A 157 -7.81 3.84 -11.16
C LEU A 157 -7.14 4.86 -10.23
N VAL A 158 -7.84 5.31 -9.19
CA VAL A 158 -7.32 6.28 -8.22
C VAL A 158 -6.13 5.69 -7.46
N GLY A 159 -6.24 4.46 -6.97
CA GLY A 159 -5.15 3.77 -6.27
C GLY A 159 -3.92 3.56 -7.17
N GLY A 160 -4.12 3.15 -8.42
CA GLY A 160 -3.05 3.02 -9.41
C GLY A 160 -2.35 4.36 -9.70
N LEU A 161 -3.12 5.43 -9.92
CA LEU A 161 -2.59 6.78 -10.13
C LEU A 161 -1.82 7.29 -8.92
N LEU A 162 -2.36 7.12 -7.71
CA LEU A 162 -1.70 7.54 -6.47
C LEU A 162 -0.39 6.79 -6.24
N ALA A 163 -0.33 5.50 -6.58
CA ALA A 163 0.92 4.74 -6.52
C ALA A 163 1.97 5.29 -7.49
N VAL A 164 1.59 5.62 -8.73
CA VAL A 164 2.48 6.27 -9.70
C VAL A 164 2.97 7.62 -9.19
N VAL A 165 2.06 8.49 -8.74
CA VAL A 165 2.42 9.83 -8.23
C VAL A 165 3.32 9.72 -7.00
N GLY A 166 3.03 8.79 -6.08
CA GLY A 166 3.85 8.53 -4.91
C GLY A 166 5.25 8.05 -5.27
N GLY A 167 5.38 7.18 -6.27
CA GLY A 167 6.67 6.71 -6.76
C GLY A 167 7.49 7.81 -7.43
N VAL A 168 6.86 8.66 -8.26
CA VAL A 168 7.51 9.85 -8.84
C VAL A 168 7.96 10.81 -7.75
N GLY A 169 7.14 11.00 -6.72
CA GLY A 169 7.49 11.81 -5.55
C GLY A 169 8.73 11.27 -4.82
N LEU A 170 8.85 9.95 -4.67
CA LEU A 170 10.04 9.30 -4.13
C LEU A 170 11.27 9.48 -5.01
N HIS A 171 11.12 9.44 -6.34
CA HIS A 171 12.21 9.74 -7.27
C HIS A 171 12.68 11.19 -7.18
N TYR A 172 11.77 12.15 -6.98
CA TYR A 172 12.15 13.54 -6.76
C TYR A 172 13.04 13.70 -5.51
N LEU A 173 12.81 12.89 -4.47
CA LEU A 173 13.62 12.91 -3.25
C LEU A 173 15.05 12.42 -3.48
N LEU A 174 15.32 11.58 -4.49
CA LEU A 174 16.68 11.16 -4.85
C LEU A 174 17.61 12.34 -5.13
N PHE A 175 17.08 13.40 -5.72
CA PHE A 175 17.86 14.58 -6.06
C PHE A 175 18.04 15.54 -4.89
N ARG A 176 17.27 15.35 -3.82
CA ARG A 176 17.29 16.22 -2.63
C ARG A 176 18.13 15.63 -1.50
N THR A 177 18.29 14.30 -1.45
CA THR A 177 18.92 13.60 -0.31
C THR A 177 20.08 12.74 -0.77
N GLY A 178 21.26 12.94 -0.18
CA GLY A 178 22.44 12.11 -0.47
C GLY A 178 22.42 10.72 0.19
N SER A 179 21.52 10.50 1.16
CA SER A 179 21.36 9.24 1.89
C SER A 179 20.19 8.42 1.34
N TYR A 180 20.28 7.09 1.44
CA TYR A 180 19.19 6.16 1.09
C TYR A 180 18.74 6.14 -0.38
N LEU A 181 19.60 6.60 -1.30
CA LEU A 181 19.32 6.65 -2.74
C LEU A 181 18.75 5.31 -3.29
N GLY A 182 19.38 4.18 -2.95
CA GLY A 182 18.91 2.87 -3.40
C GLY A 182 17.50 2.54 -2.92
N LEU A 183 17.17 2.89 -1.67
CA LEU A 183 15.86 2.60 -1.09
C LEU A 183 14.77 3.44 -1.74
N PHE A 184 14.99 4.75 -1.89
CA PHE A 184 14.01 5.63 -2.53
C PHE A 184 13.81 5.29 -4.01
N ALA A 185 14.89 4.96 -4.73
CA ALA A 185 14.80 4.53 -6.13
C ALA A 185 14.05 3.21 -6.26
N GLY A 186 14.36 2.23 -5.39
CA GLY A 186 13.71 0.94 -5.42
C GLY A 186 12.22 1.01 -5.05
N VAL A 187 11.88 1.69 -3.96
CA VAL A 187 10.48 1.83 -3.52
C VAL A 187 9.69 2.70 -4.48
N GLY A 188 10.29 3.77 -4.99
CA GLY A 188 9.67 4.64 -6.00
C GLY A 188 9.31 3.87 -7.26
N ALA A 189 10.28 3.15 -7.83
CA ALA A 189 10.07 2.29 -9.00
C ALA A 189 9.04 1.18 -8.73
N LEU A 190 9.03 0.60 -7.52
CA LEU A 190 8.06 -0.45 -7.18
C LEU A 190 6.64 0.10 -7.14
N LEU A 191 6.43 1.29 -6.56
CA LEU A 191 5.13 1.95 -6.53
C LEU A 191 4.66 2.33 -7.94
N GLU A 192 5.54 2.87 -8.78
CA GLU A 192 5.23 3.16 -10.18
C GLU A 192 4.83 1.90 -10.94
N LEU A 193 5.57 0.81 -10.76
CA LEU A 193 5.31 -0.46 -11.44
C LEU A 193 3.99 -1.09 -11.00
N VAL A 194 3.72 -1.12 -9.68
CA VAL A 194 2.43 -1.60 -9.14
C VAL A 194 1.28 -0.72 -9.63
N GLY A 195 1.46 0.59 -9.64
CA GLY A 195 0.48 1.54 -10.17
C GLY A 195 0.19 1.30 -11.66
N ALA A 196 1.23 1.14 -12.47
CA ALA A 196 1.12 0.86 -13.90
C ALA A 196 0.41 -0.48 -14.18
N VAL A 197 0.79 -1.57 -13.51
CA VAL A 197 0.09 -2.87 -13.60
C VAL A 197 -1.38 -2.70 -13.24
N THR A 198 -1.67 -2.01 -12.15
CA THR A 198 -3.04 -1.80 -11.67
C THR A 198 -3.89 -1.06 -12.68
N LEU A 199 -3.33 -0.05 -13.35
CA LEU A 199 -4.00 0.71 -14.41
C LEU A 199 -4.17 -0.09 -15.69
N LEU A 200 -3.16 -0.86 -16.11
CA LEU A 200 -3.18 -1.63 -17.37
C LEU A 200 -4.12 -2.84 -17.31
N GLU A 201 -4.35 -3.40 -16.12
CA GLU A 201 -5.33 -4.45 -15.88
C GLU A 201 -6.79 -3.93 -15.86
N ASP A 202 -7.04 -2.61 -15.92
CA ASP A 202 -8.39 -2.09 -16.03
C ASP A 202 -8.95 -2.31 -17.46
N PRO A 203 -10.11 -2.96 -17.63
CA PRO A 203 -10.64 -3.29 -18.96
C PRO A 203 -10.91 -2.09 -19.87
N ALA A 204 -11.21 -0.90 -19.30
CA ALA A 204 -11.43 0.30 -20.10
C ALA A 204 -10.10 0.86 -20.61
N VAL A 205 -9.06 0.84 -19.76
CA VAL A 205 -7.70 1.22 -20.16
C VAL A 205 -7.18 0.25 -21.21
N THR A 206 -7.30 -1.07 -21.00
CA THR A 206 -6.89 -2.08 -21.98
C THR A 206 -7.59 -1.87 -23.32
N ARG A 207 -8.92 -1.70 -23.32
CA ARG A 207 -9.68 -1.46 -24.56
C ARG A 207 -9.21 -0.19 -25.26
N TRP A 208 -9.04 0.90 -24.53
CA TRP A 208 -8.54 2.15 -25.10
C TRP A 208 -7.15 1.97 -25.70
N THR A 209 -6.24 1.28 -25.01
CA THR A 209 -4.90 0.98 -25.55
C THR A 209 -4.95 0.09 -26.78
N ASP A 210 -5.88 -0.87 -26.82
CA ASP A 210 -6.04 -1.78 -27.96
C ASP A 210 -6.58 -1.05 -29.19
N GLU A 211 -7.45 -0.07 -28.99
CA GLU A 211 -8.03 0.77 -30.04
C GLU A 211 -7.03 1.81 -30.58
N HIS A 212 -6.12 2.32 -29.74
CA HIS A 212 -5.24 3.46 -30.09
C HIS A 212 -3.78 3.08 -30.32
N LEU A 213 -3.32 1.92 -29.85
CA LEU A 213 -1.91 1.51 -29.94
C LEU A 213 -1.77 0.19 -30.71
N SER A 214 -0.82 0.15 -31.64
CA SER A 214 -0.49 -1.07 -32.34
C SER A 214 0.03 -2.14 -31.36
N PRO A 215 -0.18 -3.44 -31.63
CA PRO A 215 0.32 -4.52 -30.78
C PRO A 215 1.81 -4.40 -30.46
N TRP A 216 2.63 -4.08 -31.49
CA TRP A 216 4.07 -3.89 -31.35
C TRP A 216 4.46 -2.78 -30.36
N VAL A 217 3.72 -1.67 -30.33
CA VAL A 217 3.97 -0.57 -29.37
C VAL A 217 3.63 -1.00 -27.95
N ARG A 218 2.51 -1.73 -27.76
CA ARG A 218 2.09 -2.24 -26.44
C ARG A 218 3.08 -3.26 -25.89
N ASP A 219 3.42 -4.25 -26.70
CA ASP A 219 4.34 -5.32 -26.32
C ASP A 219 5.76 -4.75 -26.09
N GLY A 220 6.20 -3.82 -26.94
CA GLY A 220 7.45 -3.09 -26.76
C GLY A 220 7.48 -2.26 -25.48
N ALA A 221 6.40 -1.57 -25.13
CA ALA A 221 6.30 -0.81 -23.88
C ALA A 221 6.35 -1.73 -22.66
N ARG A 222 5.61 -2.84 -22.66
CA ARG A 222 5.66 -3.84 -21.57
C ARG A 222 7.05 -4.42 -21.40
N ALA A 223 7.67 -4.86 -22.50
CA ALA A 223 9.03 -5.37 -22.48
C ALA A 223 10.02 -4.32 -21.96
N GLY A 224 9.88 -3.06 -22.38
CA GLY A 224 10.69 -1.94 -21.90
C GLY A 224 10.57 -1.73 -20.39
N VAL A 225 9.35 -1.76 -19.85
CA VAL A 225 9.10 -1.63 -18.40
C VAL A 225 9.71 -2.80 -17.63
N VAL A 226 9.56 -4.03 -18.12
CA VAL A 226 10.16 -5.22 -17.50
C VAL A 226 11.68 -5.14 -17.47
N VAL A 227 12.30 -4.78 -18.60
CA VAL A 227 13.74 -4.60 -18.70
C VAL A 227 14.21 -3.49 -17.76
N ALA A 228 13.54 -2.35 -17.72
CA ALA A 228 13.88 -1.25 -16.81
C ALA A 228 13.80 -1.67 -15.33
N ALA A 229 12.74 -2.37 -14.93
CA ALA A 229 12.57 -2.88 -13.57
C ALA A 229 13.68 -3.88 -13.20
N CYS A 230 14.06 -4.79 -14.11
CA CYS A 230 15.18 -5.71 -13.91
C CYS A 230 16.53 -4.98 -13.80
N LEU A 231 16.77 -3.96 -14.63
CA LEU A 231 17.98 -3.14 -14.58
C LEU A 231 18.08 -2.34 -13.27
N LEU A 232 16.96 -1.85 -12.74
CA LEU A 232 16.89 -1.18 -11.43
C LEU A 232 17.06 -2.17 -10.27
N ALA A 233 16.54 -3.39 -10.39
CA ALA A 233 16.68 -4.42 -9.35
C ALA A 233 18.13 -4.92 -9.20
N LEU A 234 18.90 -4.97 -10.28
CA LEU A 234 20.30 -5.42 -10.27
C LEU A 234 21.18 -4.72 -9.22
N PRO A 235 21.35 -3.38 -9.23
CA PRO A 235 22.16 -2.69 -8.24
C PRO A 235 21.61 -2.81 -6.81
N LEU A 236 20.28 -2.93 -6.65
CA LEU A 236 19.65 -3.14 -5.36
C LEU A 236 20.02 -4.50 -4.76
N VAL A 237 20.00 -5.57 -5.57
CA VAL A 237 20.41 -6.91 -5.15
C VAL A 237 21.92 -6.99 -4.97
N PHE A 238 22.71 -6.32 -5.81
CA PHE A 238 24.18 -6.34 -5.72
C PHE A 238 24.69 -5.71 -4.42
N SER A 239 23.90 -4.84 -3.77
CA SER A 239 24.25 -4.28 -2.45
C SER A 239 24.44 -5.35 -1.35
N LEU A 240 23.97 -6.59 -1.56
CA LEU A 240 24.22 -7.73 -0.67
C LEU A 240 25.68 -8.16 -0.56
N SER A 241 26.58 -7.69 -1.44
CA SER A 241 28.02 -7.98 -1.33
C SER A 241 28.61 -7.54 0.02
N THR A 242 27.97 -6.58 0.68
CA THR A 242 28.27 -6.15 2.05
C THR A 242 26.98 -6.14 2.88
N PRO A 243 26.67 -7.24 3.61
CA PRO A 243 25.37 -7.40 4.25
C PRO A 243 25.19 -6.41 5.41
N THR A 244 24.52 -5.31 5.11
CA THR A 244 24.00 -4.34 6.07
C THR A 244 22.47 -4.44 6.10
N PRO A 245 21.78 -3.98 7.15
CA PRO A 245 20.31 -3.95 7.16
C PRO A 245 19.72 -3.22 5.95
N LEU A 246 20.37 -2.13 5.50
CA LEU A 246 19.97 -1.37 4.32
C LEU A 246 20.15 -2.18 3.02
N ALA A 247 21.25 -2.93 2.89
CA ALA A 247 21.49 -3.80 1.73
C ALA A 247 20.45 -4.93 1.62
N VAL A 248 20.07 -5.55 2.75
CA VAL A 248 19.01 -6.57 2.78
C VAL A 248 17.68 -5.98 2.35
N LEU A 249 17.34 -4.77 2.81
CA LEU A 249 16.12 -4.06 2.43
C LEU A 249 16.11 -3.73 0.94
N ASN A 250 17.21 -3.19 0.40
CA ASN A 250 17.35 -2.92 -1.04
C ASN A 250 17.17 -4.20 -1.86
N ALA A 251 17.80 -5.30 -1.47
CA ALA A 251 17.67 -6.57 -2.17
C ALA A 251 16.24 -7.13 -2.16
N ALA A 252 15.53 -6.99 -1.03
CA ALA A 252 14.12 -7.37 -0.94
C ALA A 252 13.25 -6.53 -1.89
N VAL A 253 13.49 -5.22 -1.96
CA VAL A 253 12.81 -4.32 -2.91
C VAL A 253 13.13 -4.70 -4.36
N GLY A 254 14.40 -5.00 -4.67
CA GLY A 254 14.81 -5.50 -5.98
C GLY A 254 14.11 -6.81 -6.37
N GLY A 255 13.97 -7.75 -5.43
CA GLY A 255 13.21 -8.99 -5.65
C GLY A 255 11.73 -8.73 -5.94
N LEU A 256 11.10 -7.81 -5.20
CA LEU A 256 9.70 -7.42 -5.42
C LEU A 256 9.50 -6.73 -6.77
N LEU A 257 10.44 -5.89 -7.20
CA LEU A 257 10.44 -5.26 -8.53
C LEU A 257 10.41 -6.31 -9.64
N VAL A 258 11.30 -7.30 -9.58
CA VAL A 258 11.35 -8.38 -10.58
C VAL A 258 10.05 -9.19 -10.58
N LEU A 259 9.55 -9.58 -9.40
CA LEU A 259 8.31 -10.35 -9.29
C LEU A 259 7.09 -9.61 -9.84
N THR A 260 7.05 -8.28 -9.63
CA THR A 260 5.96 -7.44 -10.13
C THR A 260 6.09 -7.22 -11.64
N ALA A 261 7.32 -7.06 -12.14
CA ALA A 261 7.59 -6.90 -13.57
C ALA A 261 7.16 -8.13 -14.37
N VAL A 262 7.38 -9.34 -13.85
CA VAL A 262 6.94 -10.60 -14.48
C VAL A 262 5.41 -10.71 -14.64
N ARG A 263 4.63 -9.87 -13.94
CA ARG A 263 3.17 -9.83 -14.08
C ARG A 263 2.66 -8.95 -15.23
N LEU A 264 3.50 -8.08 -15.82
CA LEU A 264 3.18 -7.27 -17.00
C LEU A 264 3.21 -8.09 -18.28
#